data_AF-A0A938P737-F1
#
_entry.id   AF-A0A938P737-F1
#
_cell.length_a   1.000
_cell.length_b   1.000
_cell.length_c   1.000
_cell.angle_alpha   90.00
_cell.angle_beta   90.00
_cell.angle_gamma   90.00
#
_symmetry.space_group_name_H-M   'P 1'
#
loop_
_entity.id
_entity.type
_entity.pdbx_description
1 polymer ?
#
loop_
_entity_poly.entity_id
_entity_poly.type
_entity_poly.pdbx_seq_one_letter_code
_entity_poly.pdbx_strand_id
1 'polypeptide(L)'
;MPVRVHLSNDTDDLTAMQQYMADIVRQAADHIRVIQEQQDRLLHTERQRVMIESLGSLCHHLGQPATLIATYLYMLQQQAEKPEMQKTVGECQQAFETLRDILTRLQRIVIYRTEPYLDANPGEPASSGPNIISV
;
A
#
# COMPACT_ATOMS: atom_id res chain seq x y z
N MET A 1 73.51 18.19 16.77
CA MET A 1 72.59 19.08 16.02
C MET A 1 71.18 18.52 16.18
N PRO A 2 70.22 19.23 16.79
CA PRO A 2 68.87 18.69 16.94
C PRO A 2 68.11 18.82 15.62
N VAL A 3 67.41 17.76 15.25
CA VAL A 3 66.54 17.70 14.08
C VAL A 3 65.35 18.64 14.33
N ARG A 4 65.27 19.73 13.56
CA ARG A 4 64.05 20.54 13.49
C ARG A 4 63.04 19.74 12.68
N VAL A 5 62.07 19.14 13.35
CA VAL A 5 60.83 18.70 12.68
C VAL A 5 60.07 19.97 12.33
N HIS A 6 60.07 20.32 11.05
CA HIS A 6 59.28 21.41 10.53
C HIS A 6 57.86 20.87 10.33
N LEU A 7 56.98 21.14 11.29
CA LEU A 7 55.53 20.95 11.11
C LEU A 7 55.08 22.06 10.15
N SER A 8 55.02 21.72 8.87
CA SER A 8 54.44 22.56 7.83
C SER A 8 53.10 21.92 7.45
N ASN A 9 52.05 22.76 7.37
CA ASN A 9 50.67 22.48 6.91
C ASN A 9 49.55 22.24 7.94
N ASP A 10 49.69 22.64 9.21
CA ASP A 10 48.59 22.52 10.19
C ASP A 10 47.28 23.24 9.77
N THR A 11 47.36 24.35 9.02
CA THR A 11 46.17 25.07 8.53
C THR A 11 45.49 24.40 7.33
N ASP A 12 46.25 23.75 6.45
CA ASP A 12 45.68 23.05 5.29
C ASP A 12 44.97 21.78 5.73
N ASP A 13 45.54 21.02 6.68
CA ASP A 13 44.93 19.81 7.22
C ASP A 13 43.66 20.12 8.02
N LEU A 14 43.66 21.18 8.83
CA LEU A 14 42.45 21.65 9.53
C LEU A 14 41.35 22.07 8.55
N THR A 15 41.72 22.74 7.46
CA THR A 15 40.76 23.17 6.43
C THR A 15 40.20 21.96 5.67
N ALA A 16 41.04 20.97 5.35
CA ALA A 16 40.62 19.72 4.75
C ALA A 16 39.66 18.94 5.66
N MET A 17 39.98 18.83 6.96
CA MET A 17 39.09 18.19 7.95
C MET A 17 37.75 18.91 8.06
N GLN A 18 37.73 20.24 8.09
CA GLN A 18 36.49 21.02 8.10
C GLN A 18 35.65 20.78 6.84
N GLN A 19 36.29 20.71 5.68
CA GLN A 19 35.63 20.41 4.41
C GLN A 19 35.00 19.01 4.44
N TYR A 20 35.75 17.99 4.87
CA TYR A 20 35.24 16.63 5.01
C TYR A 20 34.06 16.53 5.99
N MET A 21 34.14 17.21 7.13
CA MET A 21 33.03 17.24 8.08
C MET A 21 31.79 17.92 7.47
N ALA A 22 31.97 19.00 6.72
CA ALA A 22 30.87 19.67 6.03
C ALA A 22 30.21 18.76 4.98
N ASP A 23 31.02 18.01 4.22
CA ASP A 23 30.52 17.05 3.22
C ASP A 23 29.77 15.89 3.87
N ILE A 24 30.29 15.33 4.98
CA ILE A 24 29.61 14.27 5.74
C ILE A 24 28.28 14.77 6.29
N VAL A 25 28.22 15.98 6.84
CA VAL A 25 26.97 16.57 7.35
C VAL A 25 25.97 16.77 6.22
N ARG A 26 26.41 17.26 5.06
CA ARG A 26 25.56 17.42 3.88
C ARG A 26 25.03 16.07 3.40
N GLN A 27 25.91 15.07 3.28
CA GLN A 27 25.53 13.72 2.87
C GLN A 27 24.53 13.08 3.85
N ALA A 28 24.74 13.26 5.16
CA ALA A 28 23.82 12.78 6.18
C ALA A 28 22.45 13.46 6.07
N ALA A 29 22.41 14.77 5.83
CA ALA A 29 21.16 15.50 5.60
C ALA A 29 20.41 15.01 4.35
N ASP A 30 21.13 14.75 3.26
CA ASP A 30 20.54 14.22 2.03
C ASP A 30 20.00 12.79 2.24
N HIS A 31 20.75 11.93 2.92
CA HIS A 31 20.28 10.59 3.26
C HIS A 31 19.04 10.61 4.16
N ILE A 32 19.01 11.48 5.19
CA ILE A 32 17.84 11.64 6.06
C ILE A 32 16.61 12.03 5.23
N ARG A 33 16.78 12.99 4.29
CA ARG A 33 15.68 13.42 3.43
C ARG A 33 15.16 12.28 2.55
N VAL A 34 16.06 11.51 1.93
CA VAL A 34 15.67 10.35 1.10
C VAL A 34 14.95 9.29 1.92
N ILE A 35 15.44 8.99 3.13
CA ILE A 35 14.81 8.01 4.02
C ILE A 35 13.40 8.47 4.42
N GLN A 36 13.22 9.76 4.72
CA GLN A 36 11.90 10.31 5.03
C GLN A 36 10.94 10.20 3.85
N GLU A 37 11.38 10.57 2.65
CA GLU A 37 10.58 10.44 1.42
C GLU A 37 10.18 8.99 1.14
N GLN A 38 11.10 8.03 1.36
CA GLN A 38 10.82 6.60 1.21
C GLN A 38 9.87 6.08 2.27
N GLN A 39 10.04 6.51 3.53
CA GLN A 39 9.16 6.12 4.64
C GLN A 39 7.73 6.60 4.39
N ASP A 40 7.55 7.85 3.94
CA ASP A 40 6.22 8.39 3.64
C ASP A 40 5.53 7.63 2.51
N ARG A 41 6.28 7.26 1.46
CA ARG A 41 5.76 6.41 0.38
C ARG A 41 5.35 5.03 0.89
N LEU A 42 6.21 4.38 1.68
CA LEU A 42 5.91 3.06 2.26
C LEU A 42 4.68 3.10 3.17
N LEU A 43 4.57 4.11 4.03
CA LEU A 43 3.41 4.30 4.90
C LEU A 43 2.13 4.52 4.09
N HIS A 44 2.19 5.28 3.00
CA HIS A 44 1.04 5.48 2.13
C HIS A 44 0.58 4.17 1.48
N THR A 45 1.53 3.40 0.92
CA THR A 45 1.25 2.11 0.29
C THR A 45 0.68 1.10 1.29
N GLU A 46 1.26 1.00 2.49
CA GLU A 46 0.75 0.07 3.52
C GLU A 46 -0.65 0.48 4.02
N ARG A 47 -0.92 1.78 4.19
CA ARG A 47 -2.28 2.25 4.52
C ARG A 47 -3.29 1.85 3.45
N GLN A 48 -2.95 2.01 2.18
CA GLN A 48 -3.81 1.59 1.06
C GLN A 48 -4.04 0.08 1.07
N ARG A 49 -2.97 -0.70 1.26
CA ARG A 49 -3.05 -2.17 1.35
C ARG A 49 -3.98 -2.63 2.48
N VAL A 50 -3.78 -2.12 3.70
CA VAL A 50 -4.60 -2.46 4.86
C VAL A 50 -6.06 -2.06 4.65
N MET A 51 -6.31 -0.89 4.05
CA MET A 51 -7.67 -0.45 3.72
C MET A 51 -8.37 -1.43 2.75
N ILE A 52 -7.67 -1.86 1.68
CA ILE A 52 -8.21 -2.81 0.69
C ILE A 52 -8.50 -4.16 1.34
N GLU A 53 -7.60 -4.67 2.16
CA GLU A 53 -7.77 -5.93 2.89
C GLU A 53 -8.97 -5.87 3.85
N SER A 54 -9.07 -4.77 4.62
CA SER A 54 -10.19 -4.52 5.52
C SER A 54 -11.52 -4.43 4.77
N LEU A 55 -11.53 -3.76 3.61
CA LEU A 55 -12.72 -3.62 2.78
C LEU A 55 -13.18 -4.98 2.23
N GLY A 56 -12.25 -5.81 1.76
CA GLY A 56 -12.55 -7.17 1.30
C GLY A 56 -13.18 -8.01 2.41
N SER A 57 -12.58 -8.01 3.60
CA SER A 57 -13.12 -8.69 4.78
C SER A 57 -14.52 -8.22 5.14
N LEU A 58 -14.75 -6.90 5.22
CA LEU A 58 -16.07 -6.32 5.49
C LEU A 58 -17.09 -6.75 4.44
N CYS A 59 -16.73 -6.75 3.16
CA CYS A 59 -17.61 -7.17 2.09
C CYS A 59 -17.97 -8.67 2.18
N HIS A 60 -17.04 -9.53 2.59
CA HIS A 60 -17.35 -10.93 2.88
C HIS A 60 -18.31 -11.08 4.06
N HIS A 61 -18.08 -10.35 5.16
CA HIS A 61 -18.95 -10.36 6.33
C HIS A 61 -20.35 -9.79 6.05
N LEU A 62 -20.47 -8.79 5.17
CA LEU A 62 -21.76 -8.21 4.77
C LEU A 62 -22.49 -9.07 3.73
N GLY A 63 -21.75 -9.81 2.88
CA GLY A 63 -22.35 -10.70 1.88
C GLY A 63 -23.21 -11.82 2.48
N GLN A 64 -22.81 -12.33 3.65
CA GLN A 64 -23.56 -13.36 4.39
C GLN A 64 -24.97 -12.92 4.83
N PRO A 65 -25.13 -11.87 5.66
CA PRO A 65 -26.45 -11.38 6.05
C PRO A 65 -27.23 -10.82 4.86
N ALA A 66 -26.56 -10.27 3.86
CA ALA A 66 -27.21 -9.87 2.60
C ALA A 66 -27.92 -11.07 1.94
N THR A 67 -27.22 -12.20 1.79
CA THR A 67 -27.83 -13.42 1.21
C THR A 67 -29.04 -13.91 2.01
N LEU A 68 -28.96 -13.82 3.35
CA LEU A 68 -30.06 -14.19 4.23
C LEU A 68 -31.28 -13.25 4.05
N ILE A 69 -31.06 -11.94 3.99
CA ILE A 69 -32.11 -10.95 3.73
C ILE A 69 -32.77 -11.19 2.37
N ALA A 70 -31.97 -11.45 1.32
CA ALA A 70 -32.49 -11.77 -0.01
C ALA A 70 -33.44 -12.98 0.02
N THR A 71 -33.04 -14.02 0.76
CA THR A 71 -33.82 -15.24 0.94
C THR A 71 -35.15 -14.96 1.64
N TYR A 72 -35.13 -14.18 2.72
CA TYR A 72 -36.36 -13.82 3.44
C TYR A 72 -37.29 -12.94 2.60
N LEU A 73 -36.75 -11.97 1.87
CA LEU A 73 -37.55 -11.15 0.96
C LEU A 73 -38.18 -11.98 -0.15
N TYR A 74 -37.48 -12.99 -0.67
CA TYR A 74 -38.05 -13.92 -1.63
C TYR A 74 -39.18 -14.75 -1.01
N MET A 75 -38.98 -15.31 0.20
CA MET A 75 -40.03 -16.07 0.90
C MET A 75 -41.26 -15.21 1.21
N LEU A 76 -41.07 -13.98 1.68
CA LEU A 76 -42.16 -13.04 1.96
C LEU A 76 -42.94 -12.69 0.69
N GLN A 77 -42.27 -12.55 -0.45
CA GLN A 77 -42.93 -12.30 -1.73
C GLN A 77 -43.84 -13.48 -2.11
N GLN A 78 -43.39 -14.71 -1.89
CA GLN A 78 -44.17 -15.91 -2.18
C GLN A 78 -45.38 -16.09 -1.25
N GLN A 79 -45.31 -15.55 -0.03
CA GLN A 79 -46.39 -15.57 0.95
C GLN A 79 -47.30 -14.34 0.86
N ALA A 80 -47.01 -13.39 -0.04
CA ALA A 80 -47.74 -12.14 -0.12
C ALA A 80 -49.08 -12.29 -0.84
N GLU A 81 -50.17 -12.34 -0.07
CA GLU A 81 -51.54 -12.47 -0.62
C GLU A 81 -52.16 -11.13 -1.01
N LYS A 82 -51.86 -10.06 -0.27
CA LYS A 82 -52.44 -8.73 -0.51
C LYS A 82 -51.60 -7.95 -1.54
N PRO A 83 -52.23 -7.26 -2.51
CA PRO A 83 -51.50 -6.44 -3.49
C PRO A 83 -50.58 -5.39 -2.86
N GLU A 84 -51.00 -4.78 -1.76
CA GLU A 84 -50.20 -3.81 -1.00
C GLU A 84 -48.94 -4.45 -0.41
N MET A 85 -49.06 -5.68 0.11
CA MET A 85 -47.91 -6.41 0.68
C MET A 85 -46.94 -6.85 -0.41
N GLN A 86 -47.45 -7.32 -1.56
CA GLN A 86 -46.64 -7.65 -2.73
C GLN A 86 -45.85 -6.44 -3.22
N LYS A 87 -46.49 -5.25 -3.25
CA LYS A 87 -45.84 -4.00 -3.63
C LYS A 87 -44.73 -3.63 -2.65
N THR A 88 -45.01 -3.64 -1.35
CA THR A 88 -44.02 -3.31 -0.32
C THR A 88 -42.82 -4.26 -0.34
N VAL A 89 -43.05 -5.57 -0.46
CA VAL A 89 -41.94 -6.54 -0.53
C VAL A 89 -41.15 -6.36 -1.82
N GLY A 90 -41.80 -6.06 -2.95
CA GLY A 90 -41.14 -5.71 -4.20
C GLY A 90 -40.25 -4.47 -4.10
N GLU A 91 -40.70 -3.42 -3.42
CA GLU A 91 -39.89 -2.22 -3.14
C GLU A 91 -38.68 -2.55 -2.27
N CYS A 92 -38.84 -3.40 -1.24
CA CYS A 92 -37.72 -3.89 -0.42
C CYS A 92 -36.71 -4.70 -1.24
N GLN A 93 -37.18 -5.57 -2.14
CA GLN A 93 -36.30 -6.34 -3.04
C GLN A 93 -35.50 -5.42 -3.95
N GLN A 94 -36.14 -4.40 -4.54
CA GLN A 94 -35.46 -3.46 -5.43
C GLN A 94 -34.39 -2.60 -4.71
N ALA A 95 -34.70 -2.13 -3.51
CA ALA A 95 -33.73 -1.44 -2.65
C ALA A 95 -32.56 -2.37 -2.27
N PHE A 96 -32.87 -3.62 -1.96
CA PHE A 96 -31.87 -4.62 -1.59
C PHE A 96 -30.95 -5.01 -2.77
N GLU A 97 -31.48 -5.12 -3.98
CA GLU A 97 -30.68 -5.34 -5.19
C GLU A 97 -29.66 -4.21 -5.42
N THR A 98 -30.07 -2.96 -5.18
CA THR A 98 -29.14 -1.82 -5.24
C THR A 98 -27.99 -1.96 -4.23
N LEU A 99 -28.29 -2.44 -3.01
CA LEU A 99 -27.27 -2.71 -1.99
C LEU A 99 -26.34 -3.87 -2.41
N ARG A 100 -26.89 -4.93 -3.01
CA ARG A 100 -26.10 -6.06 -3.54
C ARG A 100 -25.14 -5.63 -4.64
N ASP A 101 -25.59 -4.75 -5.54
CA ASP A 101 -24.75 -4.19 -6.60
C ASP A 101 -23.58 -3.36 -6.03
N ILE A 102 -23.83 -2.55 -5.01
CA ILE A 102 -22.79 -1.77 -4.32
C ILE A 102 -21.75 -2.71 -3.69
N LEU A 103 -22.19 -3.72 -2.93
CA LEU A 103 -21.30 -4.71 -2.32
C LEU A 103 -20.45 -5.45 -3.36
N THR A 104 -21.06 -5.86 -4.47
CA THR A 104 -20.37 -6.55 -5.57
C THR A 104 -19.32 -5.66 -6.23
N ARG A 105 -19.62 -4.37 -6.43
CA ARG A 105 -18.66 -3.40 -6.97
C ARG A 105 -17.47 -3.17 -6.03
N LEU A 106 -17.73 -3.06 -4.73
CA LEU A 106 -16.67 -2.92 -3.72
C LEU A 106 -15.75 -4.14 -3.70
N GLN A 107 -16.29 -5.36 -3.81
CA GLN A 107 -15.48 -6.58 -3.92
C GLN A 107 -14.57 -6.60 -5.16
N ARG A 108 -15.05 -6.11 -6.31
CA ARG A 108 -14.24 -6.09 -7.55
C ARG A 108 -13.05 -5.13 -7.48
N ILE A 109 -13.18 -4.01 -6.78
CA ILE A 109 -12.09 -3.04 -6.57
C ILE A 109 -10.93 -3.71 -5.80
N VAL A 110 -11.24 -4.64 -4.90
CA VAL A 110 -10.23 -5.40 -4.13
C VAL A 110 -9.46 -6.40 -5.02
N ILE A 111 -10.07 -6.92 -6.09
CA ILE A 111 -9.46 -7.95 -6.95
C ILE A 111 -8.45 -7.36 -7.95
N TYR A 112 -8.53 -6.06 -8.28
CA TYR A 112 -7.53 -5.37 -9.09
C TYR A 112 -6.27 -5.07 -8.28
N ARG A 113 -5.46 -6.10 -8.04
CA ARG A 113 -4.14 -5.95 -7.44
C ARG A 113 -3.12 -5.60 -8.51
N THR A 114 -2.46 -4.47 -8.33
CA THR A 114 -1.35 -3.95 -9.13
C THR A 114 -0.15 -4.90 -9.11
N GLU A 115 0.42 -5.14 -10.28
CA GLU A 115 1.69 -5.85 -10.47
C GLU A 115 2.83 -5.19 -9.68
N PRO A 116 3.82 -5.98 -9.23
CA PRO A 116 5.00 -5.45 -8.55
C PRO A 116 5.76 -4.50 -9.47
N TYR A 117 5.91 -3.25 -9.03
CA TYR A 117 6.62 -2.19 -9.73
C TYR A 117 8.15 -2.33 -9.54
N LEU A 118 8.72 -3.49 -9.86
CA LEU A 118 10.16 -3.71 -9.88
C LEU A 118 10.51 -4.72 -10.96
N ASP A 119 10.23 -4.39 -12.22
CA ASP A 119 11.10 -4.87 -13.29
C ASP A 119 12.37 -4.01 -13.29
N ALA A 120 13.47 -4.74 -13.25
CA ALA A 120 14.83 -4.27 -13.21
C ALA A 120 15.09 -3.17 -14.23
N ASN A 121 15.90 -2.18 -13.83
CA ASN A 121 16.53 -1.23 -14.74
C ASN A 121 17.12 -1.97 -15.96
N PRO A 122 16.62 -1.75 -17.19
CA PRO A 122 17.28 -2.23 -18.40
C PRO A 122 18.46 -1.30 -18.68
N GLY A 123 19.57 -1.48 -17.96
CA GLY A 123 20.72 -0.59 -18.10
C GLY A 123 22.03 -1.00 -17.46
N GLU A 124 22.09 -2.04 -16.61
CA GLU A 124 23.36 -2.51 -16.06
C GLU A 124 23.83 -3.81 -16.75
N PRO A 125 25.04 -3.83 -17.35
CA PRO A 125 25.58 -5.02 -17.96
C PRO A 125 25.92 -6.05 -16.89
N ALA A 126 25.49 -7.28 -17.14
CA ALA A 126 25.75 -8.46 -16.33
C ALA A 126 27.23 -8.57 -15.92
N SER A 127 27.49 -8.67 -14.63
CA SER A 127 28.77 -9.18 -14.12
C SER A 127 28.54 -10.06 -12.89
N SER A 128 28.39 -11.35 -13.18
CA SER A 128 28.89 -12.52 -12.45
C SER A 128 28.83 -12.53 -10.92
N GLY A 129 27.86 -13.28 -10.40
CA GLY A 129 27.91 -13.99 -9.13
C GLY A 129 26.92 -15.17 -9.17
N PRO A 130 27.29 -16.40 -8.78
CA PRO A 130 26.56 -17.60 -9.15
C PRO A 130 25.25 -17.77 -8.37
N ASN A 131 24.24 -18.26 -9.11
CA ASN A 131 23.06 -18.99 -8.65
C ASN A 131 23.26 -19.75 -7.32
N ILE A 132 22.23 -19.83 -6.47
CA ILE A 132 21.37 -21.03 -6.32
C ILE A 132 20.03 -20.65 -5.64
N ILE A 133 18.97 -21.24 -6.17
CA ILE A 133 17.55 -21.19 -5.80
C ILE A 133 17.25 -22.05 -4.55
N SER A 134 16.21 -21.63 -3.80
CA SER A 134 15.30 -22.38 -2.89
C SER A 134 15.86 -23.09 -1.65
N VAL A 135 15.39 -22.69 -0.47
CA VAL A 135 14.19 -23.25 0.21
C VAL A 135 13.47 -22.11 0.94
#